data_AF-A0A815U656-F1
#
_entry.id   AF-A0A815U656-F1
#
_cell.length_a   1.000
_cell.length_b   1.000
_cell.length_c   1.000
_cell.angle_alpha   90.00
_cell.angle_beta   90.00
_cell.angle_gamma   90.00
#
_symmetry.space_group_name_H-M   'P 1'
#
loop_
_entity.id
_entity.type
_entity.pdbx_description
1 polymer ?
#
loop_
_entity_poly.entity_id
_entity_poly.type
_entity_poly.pdbx_seq_one_letter_code
_entity_poly.pdbx_strand_id
1 'polypeptide(L)'
;WSSTLSNFIVVTEKRKAILFIERIYGIEETDWLSCTCSDTNLYLTTHETGANIFQFKLLPIIRPVKQWQPPYSCKPHESIDAIEYNNRTLALIIREPFGSVLDIELRSSSTLNRLWSLPLDIRTSGLWTRISCCSLQYDEWLLVHSVTSRFFHISQNDTLKVMHEYHPKLNNAVLFSSNMLVVHSGTKVNFHTL
;
A
#
# COMPACT_ATOMS: atom_id res chain seq x y z
N TRP A 1 3.98 3.69 8.57
CA TRP A 1 4.58 3.93 9.91
C TRP A 1 3.55 4.68 10.73
N SER A 2 3.30 4.29 11.99
CA SER A 2 2.36 5.02 12.86
C SER A 2 3.15 5.74 13.94
N SER A 3 3.08 7.08 13.95
CA SER A 3 3.74 7.91 14.96
C SER A 3 3.25 7.60 16.37
N THR A 4 1.97 7.24 16.48
CA THR A 4 1.29 6.92 17.74
C THR A 4 1.77 5.61 18.34
N LEU A 5 2.15 4.64 17.52
CA LEU A 5 2.57 3.33 18.01
C LEU A 5 4.00 3.33 18.54
N SER A 6 4.89 4.23 18.09
CA SER A 6 6.36 4.11 18.32
C SER A 6 6.92 2.71 18.03
N ASN A 7 6.23 1.95 17.16
CA ASN A 7 6.41 0.51 16.96
C ASN A 7 6.17 0.16 15.48
N PHE A 8 6.61 -1.03 15.07
CA PHE A 8 6.49 -1.51 13.69
C PHE A 8 5.45 -2.62 13.56
N ILE A 9 4.70 -2.60 12.46
CA ILE A 9 3.82 -3.69 12.05
C ILE A 9 4.49 -4.38 10.86
N VAL A 10 4.60 -5.71 10.94
CA VAL A 10 5.22 -6.54 9.91
C VAL A 10 4.22 -7.60 9.49
N VAL A 11 3.85 -7.59 8.21
CA VAL A 11 3.21 -8.75 7.57
C VAL A 11 4.33 -9.69 7.14
N THR A 12 4.30 -10.91 7.66
CA THR A 12 5.37 -11.90 7.46
C THR A 12 5.16 -12.73 6.18
N GLU A 13 6.18 -13.52 5.80
CA GLU A 13 6.08 -14.47 4.67
C GLU A 13 5.00 -15.55 4.89
N LYS A 14 4.72 -15.87 6.16
CA LYS A 14 3.58 -16.73 6.54
C LYS A 14 2.25 -15.98 6.54
N ARG A 15 2.25 -14.74 6.02
CA ARG A 15 1.10 -13.86 5.88
C ARG A 15 0.39 -13.59 7.20
N LYS A 16 1.14 -13.69 8.32
CA LYS A 16 0.69 -13.26 9.64
C LYS A 16 1.08 -11.81 9.85
N ALA A 17 0.15 -10.99 10.33
CA ALA A 17 0.45 -9.64 10.77
C ALA A 17 0.94 -9.67 12.22
N ILE A 18 2.16 -9.20 12.43
CA ILE A 18 2.84 -9.12 13.72
C ILE A 18 3.04 -7.65 14.06
N LEU A 19 2.53 -7.24 15.20
CA LEU A 19 2.92 -5.96 15.80
C LEU A 19 4.12 -6.19 16.71
N PHE A 20 5.23 -5.52 16.43
CA PHE A 20 6.38 -5.43 17.30
C PHE A 20 6.18 -4.26 18.26
N ILE A 21 5.48 -4.54 19.37
CA ILE A 21 5.74 -3.84 20.63
C ILE A 21 6.92 -4.59 21.28
N GLU A 22 7.42 -4.17 22.44
CA GLU A 22 8.29 -4.98 23.32
C GLU A 22 7.86 -6.47 23.46
N ARG A 23 6.62 -6.81 23.06
CA ARG A 23 6.11 -8.17 22.79
C ARG A 23 5.50 -8.29 21.39
N ILE A 24 5.64 -9.48 20.80
CA ILE A 24 5.03 -9.88 19.52
C ILE A 24 3.57 -10.26 19.75
N TYR A 25 2.65 -9.54 19.10
CA TYR A 25 1.23 -9.88 19.05
C TYR A 25 0.84 -10.36 17.65
N GLY A 26 0.22 -11.53 17.58
CA GLY A 26 -0.39 -12.05 16.35
C GLY A 26 -1.81 -11.51 16.20
N ILE A 27 -2.12 -10.97 15.02
CA ILE A 27 -3.50 -10.79 14.57
C ILE A 27 -3.97 -12.13 13.99
N GLU A 28 -5.27 -12.41 14.02
CA GLU A 28 -5.89 -13.68 13.57
C GLU A 28 -5.21 -14.30 12.33
N GLU A 29 -5.15 -15.63 12.29
CA GLU A 29 -4.58 -16.38 11.17
C GLU A 29 -5.44 -16.21 9.92
N THR A 30 -5.16 -15.15 9.19
CA THR A 30 -5.70 -14.83 7.86
C THR A 30 -4.51 -14.62 6.93
N ASP A 31 -4.72 -14.90 5.64
CA ASP A 31 -3.71 -14.77 4.60
C ASP A 31 -3.50 -13.29 4.22
N TRP A 32 -2.83 -12.52 5.08
CA TRP A 32 -2.60 -11.08 4.86
C TRP A 32 -1.59 -10.81 3.74
N LEU A 33 -1.91 -9.88 2.83
CA LEU A 33 -1.02 -9.46 1.75
C LEU A 33 -0.27 -8.17 2.07
N SER A 34 -1.02 -7.13 2.42
CA SER A 34 -0.47 -5.79 2.60
C SER A 34 -1.13 -5.07 3.78
N CYS A 35 -0.46 -4.06 4.31
CA CYS A 35 -0.95 -3.30 5.44
C CYS A 35 -0.55 -1.84 5.36
N THR A 36 -1.35 -0.98 5.96
CA THR A 36 -1.00 0.41 6.27
C THR A 36 -1.67 0.82 7.58
N CYS A 37 -1.30 1.97 8.13
CA CYS A 37 -1.87 2.44 9.37
C CYS A 37 -2.00 3.95 9.40
N SER A 38 -3.05 4.40 10.08
CA SER A 38 -3.10 5.75 10.63
C SER A 38 -2.56 5.75 12.06
N ASP A 39 -2.71 6.87 12.74
CA ASP A 39 -2.41 6.97 14.17
C ASP A 39 -3.29 6.07 15.04
N THR A 40 -4.52 5.78 14.61
CA THR A 40 -5.52 5.10 15.45
C THR A 40 -6.00 3.77 14.88
N ASN A 41 -5.79 3.53 13.58
CA ASN A 41 -6.29 2.35 12.89
C ASN A 41 -5.20 1.65 12.08
N LEU A 42 -5.26 0.33 12.05
CA LEU A 42 -4.54 -0.54 11.14
C LEU A 42 -5.50 -1.02 10.05
N TYR A 43 -5.04 -0.98 8.81
CA TYR A 43 -5.74 -1.51 7.65
C TYR A 43 -4.94 -2.67 7.07
N LEU A 44 -5.61 -3.78 6.80
CA LEU A 44 -5.01 -5.01 6.28
C LEU A 44 -5.79 -5.50 5.06
N THR A 45 -5.09 -6.01 4.04
CA THR A 45 -5.70 -6.65 2.87
C THR A 45 -5.43 -8.14 2.83
N THR A 46 -6.37 -8.93 2.32
CA THR A 46 -6.17 -10.38 2.12
C THR A 46 -5.48 -10.67 0.79
N HIS A 47 -4.74 -11.79 0.74
CA HIS A 47 -4.04 -12.26 -0.44
C HIS A 47 -4.92 -13.22 -1.26
N GLU A 48 -5.94 -12.66 -1.89
CA GLU A 48 -6.87 -13.40 -2.75
C GLU A 48 -7.47 -12.47 -3.82
N THR A 49 -8.06 -13.05 -4.87
CA THR A 49 -8.96 -12.31 -5.77
C THR A 49 -10.26 -12.02 -5.05
N GLY A 50 -10.82 -10.83 -5.25
CA GLY A 50 -11.88 -10.33 -4.38
C GLY A 50 -11.34 -10.02 -2.98
N ALA A 51 -10.16 -9.41 -2.91
CA ALA A 51 -9.49 -9.11 -1.64
C ALA A 51 -10.39 -8.31 -0.69
N ASN A 52 -10.37 -8.70 0.58
CA ASN A 52 -11.04 -8.01 1.67
C ASN A 52 -10.13 -6.92 2.24
N ILE A 53 -10.73 -5.85 2.79
CA ILE A 53 -10.01 -4.86 3.61
C ILE A 53 -10.55 -4.94 5.03
N PHE A 54 -9.66 -5.15 6.00
CA PHE A 54 -9.99 -5.16 7.42
C PHE A 54 -9.44 -3.91 8.10
N GLN A 55 -10.26 -3.30 8.97
CA GLN A 55 -9.86 -2.23 9.86
C GLN A 55 -9.83 -2.73 11.29
N PHE A 56 -8.72 -2.41 11.97
CA PHE A 56 -8.53 -2.66 13.39
C PHE A 56 -8.26 -1.34 14.11
N LYS A 57 -8.76 -1.16 15.33
CA LYS A 57 -8.24 -0.11 16.23
C LYS A 57 -6.92 -0.57 16.78
N LEU A 58 -5.95 0.34 16.87
CA LEU A 58 -4.61 0.04 17.38
C LEU A 58 -4.54 0.05 18.91
N LEU A 59 -5.17 1.04 19.54
CA LEU A 59 -5.11 1.26 20.98
C LEU A 59 -6.51 1.19 21.63
N PRO A 60 -6.58 0.79 22.92
CA PRO A 60 -5.48 0.32 23.76
C PRO A 60 -5.03 -1.13 23.46
N ILE A 61 -5.85 -1.88 22.74
CA ILE A 61 -5.60 -3.26 22.30
C ILE A 61 -6.07 -3.36 20.86
N ILE A 62 -5.34 -4.13 20.04
CA ILE A 62 -5.73 -4.39 18.66
C ILE A 62 -7.06 -5.13 18.66
N ARG A 63 -8.07 -4.53 18.02
CA ARG A 63 -9.39 -5.16 17.89
C ARG A 63 -10.01 -4.89 16.52
N PRO A 64 -10.69 -5.87 15.93
CA PRO A 64 -11.40 -5.67 14.68
C PRO A 64 -12.48 -4.60 14.88
N VAL A 65 -12.65 -3.75 13.87
CA VAL A 65 -13.65 -2.68 13.84
C VAL A 65 -14.63 -2.93 12.70
N LYS A 66 -14.07 -3.18 11.51
CA LYS A 66 -14.84 -3.26 10.29
C LYS A 66 -14.13 -4.13 9.28
N GLN A 67 -14.92 -4.80 8.44
CA GLN A 67 -14.46 -5.52 7.27
C GLN A 67 -15.24 -5.00 6.07
N TRP A 68 -14.53 -4.69 4.99
CA TRP A 68 -15.12 -4.44 3.69
C TRP A 68 -14.80 -5.61 2.78
N GLN A 69 -15.84 -6.16 2.17
CA GLN A 69 -15.79 -7.28 1.23
C GLN A 69 -16.08 -6.78 -0.18
N PRO A 70 -15.73 -7.54 -1.23
CA PRO A 70 -16.19 -7.25 -2.58
C PRO A 70 -17.73 -7.10 -2.64
N PRO A 71 -18.28 -6.20 -3.49
CA PRO A 71 -17.59 -5.31 -4.42
C PRO A 71 -17.10 -4.00 -3.78
N TYR A 72 -17.24 -3.84 -2.46
CA TYR A 72 -16.89 -2.59 -1.78
C TYR A 72 -15.38 -2.42 -1.63
N SER A 73 -14.59 -3.49 -1.49
CA SER A 73 -13.13 -3.41 -1.43
C SER A 73 -12.51 -3.31 -2.82
N CYS A 74 -12.78 -4.28 -3.68
CA CYS A 74 -12.43 -4.34 -5.11
C CYS A 74 -13.48 -5.22 -5.84
N LYS A 75 -13.37 -5.38 -7.17
CA LYS A 75 -14.22 -6.35 -7.88
C LYS A 75 -13.82 -7.79 -7.49
N PRO A 76 -14.74 -8.77 -7.62
CA PRO A 76 -14.48 -10.16 -7.24
C PRO A 76 -13.30 -10.84 -7.96
N HIS A 77 -12.92 -10.36 -9.14
CA HIS A 77 -11.81 -10.89 -9.95
C HIS A 77 -10.51 -10.07 -9.81
N GLU A 78 -10.53 -8.99 -9.04
CA GLU A 78 -9.37 -8.11 -8.81
C GLU A 78 -8.67 -8.46 -7.50
N SER A 79 -7.38 -8.19 -7.40
CA SER A 79 -6.61 -8.24 -6.15
C SER A 79 -6.18 -6.84 -5.72
N ILE A 80 -5.90 -6.65 -4.42
CA ILE A 80 -5.35 -5.40 -3.88
C ILE A 80 -3.90 -5.66 -3.47
N ASP A 81 -2.94 -5.31 -4.32
CA ASP A 81 -1.53 -5.63 -4.10
C ASP A 81 -0.89 -4.78 -3.01
N ALA A 82 -1.38 -3.56 -2.84
CA ALA A 82 -0.88 -2.64 -1.85
C ALA A 82 -1.98 -1.67 -1.40
N ILE A 83 -1.87 -1.28 -0.14
CA ILE A 83 -2.71 -0.27 0.51
C ILE A 83 -1.80 0.73 1.18
N GLU A 84 -2.07 2.03 1.05
CA GLU A 84 -1.35 3.06 1.78
C GLU A 84 -2.29 4.14 2.31
N TYR A 85 -2.13 4.51 3.58
CA TYR A 85 -2.91 5.53 4.25
C TYR A 85 -2.23 6.88 4.16
N ASN A 86 -3.00 7.90 3.81
CA ASN A 86 -2.58 9.28 3.99
C ASN A 86 -3.80 10.17 4.23
N ASN A 87 -3.73 11.07 5.21
CA ASN A 87 -4.71 12.12 5.45
C ASN A 87 -6.20 11.69 5.26
N ARG A 88 -6.64 10.66 6.00
CA ARG A 88 -8.01 10.11 5.96
C ARG A 88 -8.41 9.44 4.64
N THR A 89 -7.45 9.19 3.76
CA THR A 89 -7.64 8.45 2.51
C THR A 89 -6.80 7.16 2.51
N LEU A 90 -7.20 6.23 1.66
CA LEU A 90 -6.49 4.99 1.36
C LEU A 90 -6.24 4.94 -0.14
N ALA A 91 -4.98 4.91 -0.54
CA ALA A 91 -4.59 4.56 -1.89
C ALA A 91 -4.53 3.03 -2.00
N LEU A 92 -5.23 2.49 -2.99
CA LEU A 92 -5.25 1.07 -3.30
C LEU A 92 -4.60 0.85 -4.67
N ILE A 93 -3.66 -0.08 -4.74
CA ILE A 93 -3.16 -0.61 -6.00
C ILE A 93 -3.97 -1.87 -6.31
N ILE A 94 -4.84 -1.76 -7.31
CA ILE A 94 -5.76 -2.82 -7.73
C ILE A 94 -5.26 -3.41 -9.04
N ARG A 95 -5.20 -4.74 -9.09
CA ARG A 95 -4.76 -5.48 -10.27
C ARG A 95 -5.81 -6.49 -10.70
N GLU A 96 -6.02 -6.59 -12.00
CA GLU A 96 -6.65 -7.76 -12.59
C GLU A 96 -5.57 -8.81 -12.93
N PRO A 97 -5.62 -10.05 -12.38
CA PRO A 97 -4.55 -11.03 -12.51
C PRO A 97 -4.10 -11.38 -13.95
N PHE A 98 -4.99 -11.17 -14.93
CA PHE A 98 -4.73 -11.43 -16.34
C PHE A 98 -4.85 -10.18 -17.23
N GLY A 99 -5.03 -9.01 -16.62
CA GLY A 99 -5.11 -7.73 -17.30
C GLY A 99 -3.73 -7.10 -17.50
N SER A 100 -3.67 -6.13 -18.41
CA SER A 100 -2.51 -5.24 -18.58
C SER A 100 -2.66 -3.91 -17.85
N VAL A 101 -3.79 -3.68 -17.19
CA VAL A 101 -4.12 -2.42 -16.54
C VAL A 101 -4.00 -2.59 -15.04
N LEU A 102 -3.25 -1.67 -14.43
CA LEU A 102 -3.17 -1.50 -13.00
C LEU A 102 -4.00 -0.27 -12.64
N ASP A 103 -5.00 -0.43 -11.78
CA ASP A 103 -5.80 0.70 -11.32
C ASP A 103 -5.28 1.18 -9.98
N ILE A 104 -5.15 2.50 -9.84
CA ILE A 104 -4.90 3.14 -8.56
C ILE A 104 -6.15 3.84 -8.16
N GLU A 105 -6.71 3.43 -7.03
CA GLU A 105 -7.90 4.06 -6.50
C GLU A 105 -7.59 4.78 -5.21
N LEU A 106 -8.02 6.04 -5.11
CA LEU A 106 -8.06 6.73 -3.84
C LEU A 106 -9.45 6.63 -3.25
N ARG A 107 -9.52 6.17 -2.01
CA ARG A 107 -10.78 5.95 -1.30
C ARG A 107 -10.78 6.64 0.05
N SER A 108 -11.98 7.03 0.50
CA SER A 108 -12.16 7.50 1.88
C SER A 108 -11.84 6.37 2.87
N SER A 109 -10.98 6.62 3.85
CA SER A 109 -10.61 5.61 4.87
C SER A 109 -11.74 5.22 5.82
N SER A 110 -12.80 6.05 5.92
CA SER A 110 -13.94 5.80 6.81
C SER A 110 -15.10 5.07 6.12
N THR A 111 -15.34 5.39 4.84
CA THR A 111 -16.47 4.84 4.08
C THR A 111 -16.07 3.86 2.99
N LEU A 112 -14.81 3.87 2.55
CA LEU A 112 -14.31 3.18 1.34
C LEU A 112 -14.96 3.64 0.03
N ASN A 113 -15.68 4.77 0.06
CA ASN A 113 -16.17 5.41 -1.16
C ASN A 113 -14.97 5.85 -2.00
N ARG A 114 -15.03 5.53 -3.30
CA ARG A 114 -14.02 5.94 -4.27
C ARG A 114 -14.08 7.45 -4.50
N LEU A 115 -12.94 8.10 -4.29
CA LEU A 115 -12.75 9.53 -4.55
C LEU A 115 -12.31 9.73 -6.01
N TRP A 116 -11.33 8.94 -6.46
CA TRP A 116 -10.90 8.88 -7.85
C TRP A 116 -10.27 7.52 -8.19
N SER A 117 -10.11 7.25 -9.48
CA SER A 117 -9.38 6.11 -10.03
C SER A 117 -8.52 6.55 -11.21
N LEU A 118 -7.29 6.05 -11.27
CA LEU A 118 -6.35 6.29 -12.35
C LEU A 118 -5.88 4.94 -12.92
N PRO A 119 -6.29 4.57 -14.14
CA PRO A 119 -5.73 3.41 -14.83
C PRO A 119 -4.32 3.72 -15.31
N LEU A 120 -3.38 2.83 -15.00
CA LEU A 120 -2.03 2.85 -15.54
C LEU A 120 -1.84 1.66 -16.48
N ASP A 121 -1.42 1.94 -17.71
CA ASP A 121 -1.01 0.91 -18.68
C ASP A 121 0.38 0.36 -18.31
N ILE A 122 0.40 -0.42 -17.23
CA ILE A 122 1.58 -1.13 -16.73
C ILE A 122 1.31 -2.60 -16.95
N ARG A 123 1.96 -3.17 -17.98
CA ARG A 123 1.91 -4.61 -18.23
C ARG A 123 2.51 -5.36 -17.04
N THR A 124 1.64 -5.92 -16.20
CA THR A 124 2.04 -6.83 -15.13
C THR A 124 2.19 -8.23 -15.72
N SER A 125 3.41 -8.69 -15.94
CA SER A 125 3.67 -10.06 -16.41
C SER A 125 3.59 -11.04 -15.24
N GLY A 126 2.36 -11.37 -14.84
CA GLY A 126 2.06 -12.40 -13.84
C GLY A 126 2.04 -11.93 -12.38
N LEU A 127 1.70 -12.89 -11.51
CA LEU A 127 1.36 -12.70 -10.10
C LEU A 127 2.52 -12.15 -9.23
N TRP A 128 3.76 -12.23 -9.71
CA TRP A 128 4.97 -11.89 -8.94
C TRP A 128 5.46 -10.46 -9.16
N THR A 129 4.71 -9.64 -9.90
CA THR A 129 5.05 -8.24 -10.12
C THR A 129 4.86 -7.48 -8.80
N ARG A 130 5.97 -7.01 -8.20
CA ARG A 130 5.89 -6.20 -6.97
C ARG A 130 5.67 -4.74 -7.34
N ILE A 131 4.56 -4.20 -6.85
CA ILE A 131 4.22 -2.79 -6.94
C ILE A 131 4.04 -2.30 -5.52
N SER A 132 4.73 -1.23 -5.18
CA SER A 132 4.57 -0.56 -3.89
C SER A 132 4.12 0.88 -4.11
N CYS A 133 3.40 1.40 -3.13
CA CYS A 133 2.98 2.79 -3.07
C CYS A 133 3.50 3.39 -1.76
N CYS A 134 3.92 4.64 -1.81
CA CYS A 134 4.09 5.46 -0.62
C CYS A 134 3.47 6.83 -0.82
N SER A 135 3.00 7.41 0.29
CA SER A 135 2.52 8.78 0.30
C SER A 135 3.69 9.75 0.28
N LEU A 136 3.51 10.85 -0.46
CA LEU A 136 4.39 12.01 -0.49
C LEU A 136 3.73 13.17 0.25
N GLN A 137 4.44 14.29 0.39
CA GLN A 137 3.84 15.54 0.87
C GLN A 137 2.70 16.00 -0.04
N TYR A 138 1.80 16.82 0.50
CA TYR A 138 0.69 17.46 -0.24
C TYR A 138 -0.30 16.48 -0.87
N ASP A 139 -0.54 15.34 -0.21
CA ASP A 139 -1.49 14.31 -0.65
C ASP A 139 -1.18 13.71 -2.02
N GLU A 140 0.12 13.69 -2.37
CA GLU A 140 0.65 13.07 -3.57
C GLU A 140 1.13 11.65 -3.31
N TRP A 141 1.30 10.89 -4.38
CA TRP A 141 1.59 9.46 -4.29
C TRP A 141 2.74 9.09 -5.21
N LEU A 142 3.60 8.19 -4.72
CA LEU A 142 4.68 7.62 -5.49
C LEU A 142 4.47 6.12 -5.61
N LEU A 143 4.26 5.66 -6.83
CA LEU A 143 4.27 4.25 -7.12
C LEU A 143 5.61 3.81 -7.65
N VAL A 144 5.96 2.59 -7.26
CA VAL A 144 7.20 1.92 -7.59
C VAL A 144 6.86 0.63 -8.29
N HIS A 145 7.23 0.54 -9.57
CA HIS A 145 7.12 -0.69 -10.32
C HIS A 145 8.48 -1.38 -10.39
N SER A 146 8.65 -2.46 -9.65
CA SER A 146 9.95 -3.13 -9.48
C SER A 146 10.48 -3.79 -10.75
N VAL A 147 9.59 -4.25 -11.64
CA VAL A 147 9.98 -4.95 -12.87
C VAL A 147 10.57 -3.96 -13.89
N THR A 148 9.87 -2.86 -14.16
CA THR A 148 10.38 -1.83 -15.08
C THR A 148 11.31 -0.83 -14.42
N SER A 149 11.51 -0.93 -13.10
CA SER A 149 12.27 0.05 -12.29
C SER A 149 11.82 1.48 -12.54
N ARG A 150 10.51 1.73 -12.48
CA ARG A 150 9.93 3.06 -12.73
C ARG A 150 9.23 3.60 -11.50
N PHE A 151 9.37 4.91 -11.33
CA PHE A 151 8.53 5.72 -10.46
C PHE A 151 7.38 6.32 -11.26
N PHE A 152 6.19 6.30 -10.66
CA PHE A 152 5.02 7.01 -11.15
C PHE A 152 4.58 7.99 -10.06
N HIS A 153 4.74 9.28 -10.33
CA HIS A 153 4.35 10.34 -9.41
C HIS A 153 2.94 10.81 -9.77
N ILE A 154 2.03 10.66 -8.82
CA ILE A 154 0.62 10.96 -8.99
C ILE A 154 0.26 12.12 -8.08
N SER A 155 -0.44 13.11 -8.64
CA SER A 155 -0.93 14.27 -7.92
C SER A 155 -2.11 13.89 -6.99
N GLN A 156 -2.45 14.80 -6.07
CA GLN A 156 -3.68 14.70 -5.28
C GLN A 156 -4.96 14.66 -6.15
N ASN A 157 -4.90 15.24 -7.35
CA ASN A 157 -6.01 15.38 -8.30
C ASN A 157 -5.84 14.37 -9.43
N ASP A 158 -5.70 13.08 -9.09
CA ASP A 158 -5.77 11.93 -10.02
C ASP A 158 -4.90 11.98 -11.30
N THR A 159 -3.87 12.83 -11.33
CA THR A 159 -3.06 13.06 -12.53
C THR A 159 -1.66 12.49 -12.38
N LEU A 160 -1.24 11.67 -13.35
CA LEU A 160 0.15 11.26 -13.48
C LEU A 160 0.99 12.48 -13.87
N LYS A 161 1.80 12.98 -12.94
CA LYS A 161 2.70 14.13 -13.16
C LYS A 161 3.92 13.75 -13.96
N VAL A 162 4.60 12.71 -13.51
CA VAL A 162 5.86 12.27 -14.11
C VAL A 162 6.03 10.77 -13.97
N MET A 163 6.63 10.19 -15.01
CA MET A 163 7.17 8.84 -14.98
C MET A 163 8.69 8.96 -15.07
N HIS A 164 9.41 8.31 -14.15
CA HIS A 164 10.87 8.36 -14.13
C HIS A 164 11.45 6.94 -14.07
N GLU A 165 12.41 6.65 -14.95
CA GLU A 165 13.17 5.40 -14.89
C GLU A 165 14.27 5.52 -13.85
N TYR A 166 14.38 4.54 -12.97
CA TYR A 166 15.36 4.52 -11.89
C TYR A 166 16.42 3.46 -12.16
N HIS A 167 17.68 3.86 -12.06
CA HIS A 167 18.84 2.98 -12.19
C HIS A 167 19.70 3.16 -10.93
N PRO A 168 19.99 2.08 -10.17
CA PRO A 168 19.83 0.65 -10.49
C PRO A 168 18.43 0.06 -10.18
N LYS A 169 18.22 -1.24 -10.46
CA LYS A 169 16.93 -1.94 -10.31
C LYS A 169 16.25 -1.65 -8.97
N LEU A 170 15.02 -1.14 -9.07
CA LEU A 170 14.22 -0.68 -7.95
C LEU A 170 13.43 -1.84 -7.30
N ASN A 171 13.49 -1.95 -5.97
CA ASN A 171 12.72 -2.95 -5.23
C ASN A 171 11.56 -2.33 -4.46
N ASN A 172 11.79 -1.19 -3.81
CA ASN A 172 10.79 -0.46 -3.02
C ASN A 172 11.26 0.99 -2.81
N ALA A 173 10.34 1.89 -2.48
CA ALA A 173 10.67 3.22 -1.97
C ALA A 173 9.67 3.66 -0.91
N VAL A 174 10.14 4.44 0.05
CA VAL A 174 9.33 5.00 1.13
C VAL A 174 9.80 6.42 1.43
N LEU A 175 8.85 7.31 1.70
CA LEU A 175 9.18 8.62 2.25
C LEU A 175 9.61 8.47 3.71
N PHE A 176 10.80 8.97 4.01
CA PHE A 176 11.33 9.08 5.36
C PHE A 176 11.39 10.55 5.76
N SER A 177 10.81 10.87 6.92
CA SER A 177 10.62 12.26 7.34
C SER A 177 9.85 13.08 6.29
N SER A 178 10.02 14.39 6.27
CA SER A 178 9.31 15.29 5.36
C SER A 178 9.93 15.33 3.96
N ASN A 179 11.24 15.13 3.79
CA ASN A 179 11.94 15.49 2.56
C ASN A 179 12.96 14.45 2.05
N MET A 180 12.92 13.21 2.54
CA MET A 180 13.90 12.19 2.16
C MET A 180 13.22 10.96 1.60
N LEU A 181 13.41 10.68 0.31
CA LEU A 181 12.96 9.44 -0.29
C LEU A 181 14.04 8.36 -0.10
N VAL A 182 13.68 7.30 0.61
CA VAL A 182 14.54 6.13 0.82
C VAL A 182 14.18 5.08 -0.22
N VAL A 183 15.16 4.73 -1.04
CA VAL A 183 15.00 3.83 -2.18
C VAL A 183 15.81 2.57 -1.95
N HIS A 184 15.14 1.43 -1.85
CA HIS A 184 15.79 0.12 -1.85
C HIS A 184 15.98 -0.35 -3.30
N SER A 185 17.23 -0.50 -3.71
CA SER A 185 17.60 -0.93 -5.06
C SER A 185 18.64 -2.04 -5.03
N GLY A 186 18.34 -3.20 -5.60
CA GLY A 186 19.23 -4.37 -5.54
C GLY A 186 19.59 -4.74 -4.09
N THR A 187 20.84 -4.51 -3.69
CA THR A 187 21.36 -4.73 -2.32
C THR A 187 21.66 -3.44 -1.55
N LYS A 188 21.29 -2.27 -2.11
CA LYS A 188 21.62 -0.95 -1.56
C LYS A 188 20.37 -0.19 -1.13
N VAL A 189 20.55 0.67 -0.14
CA VAL A 189 19.58 1.69 0.23
C VAL A 189 20.16 3.05 -0.17
N ASN A 190 19.44 3.78 -1.02
CA ASN A 190 19.82 5.11 -1.47
C ASN A 190 18.88 6.14 -0.85
N PHE A 191 19.43 7.31 -0.55
CA PHE A 191 18.70 8.43 0.04
C PHE A 191 18.67 9.57 -0.96
N HIS A 192 17.48 10.07 -1.28
CA HIS A 192 17.27 11.19 -2.19
C HIS A 192 16.56 12.31 -1.44
N THR A 193 17.02 13.54 -1.61
CA THR A 193 16.29 14.71 -1.09
C THR A 193 15.21 15.10 -2.10
N LEU A 194 13.99 15.34 -1.62
CA LEU A 194 12.85 15.79 -2.41
C LEU A 194 12.75 17.32 -2.46
#